data_AF-A0A0D6QJC5-F1
#
_entry.id   AF-A0A0D6QJC5-F1
#
_cell.length_a   1.000
_cell.length_b   1.000
_cell.length_c   1.000
_cell.angle_alpha   90.00
_cell.angle_beta   90.00
_cell.angle_gamma   90.00
#
_symmetry.space_group_name_H-M   'P 1'
#
loop_
_entity.id
_entity.type
_entity.pdbx_description
1 polymer ?
#
loop_
_entity_poly.entity_id
_entity_poly.type
_entity_poly.pdbx_seq_one_letter_code
_entity_poly.pdbx_strand_id
1 'polypeptide(L)'
;MRTALRIVVALAMMLGARQALACHLDGKVVCYGTEAPVEGVRIVVGGVGEAVTDGSGGYLVYLPGYGTYTASIDLSGLPGSWEVISPGTSATFTGEFVTQDWVIDGPACHRAACWLTGGGAKFSTLTGTTMAEHGPQVSFGGNVNPSCSPIPGDGGQWNHVDHGNKLFFHGESIVVDDCGPIFEGGSESPDTPYNYIEFHGTGTIKGLPGSKFGTKTDVCFTGRAEDRNEPGSSGQRDGAYKDRYFISITNCAGLEYLSLEDEGGGPITITDGNLQIHVSSCTQ
;
A
#
# COMPACT_ATOMS: atom_id res chain seq x y z
N MET A 1 -34.87 -19.83 66.63
CA MET A 1 -34.85 -21.07 65.83
C MET A 1 -35.85 -20.88 64.70
N ARG A 2 -35.39 -20.48 63.52
CA ARG A 2 -35.03 -21.38 62.40
C ARG A 2 -36.27 -22.09 61.84
N THR A 3 -36.38 -22.02 60.51
CA THR A 3 -37.13 -22.93 59.62
C THR A 3 -38.58 -22.57 59.31
N ALA A 4 -38.79 -21.61 58.39
CA ALA A 4 -39.86 -21.67 57.38
C ALA A 4 -39.66 -20.70 56.20
N LEU A 5 -38.52 -20.00 56.14
CA LEU A 5 -38.12 -19.15 55.00
C LEU A 5 -37.43 -20.00 53.92
N ARG A 6 -38.09 -21.00 53.32
CA ARG A 6 -37.44 -21.82 52.26
C ARG A 6 -38.32 -22.34 51.10
N ILE A 7 -39.60 -21.98 50.96
CA ILE A 7 -40.45 -22.61 49.90
C ILE A 7 -41.21 -21.61 49.00
N VAL A 8 -40.79 -20.33 48.89
CA VAL A 8 -41.43 -19.41 47.92
C VAL A 8 -40.44 -18.82 46.90
N VAL A 9 -39.13 -19.00 47.07
CA VAL A 9 -38.11 -18.52 46.11
C VAL A 9 -37.95 -19.45 44.90
N ALA A 10 -38.51 -20.67 44.93
CA ALA A 10 -38.34 -21.65 43.85
C ALA A 10 -39.30 -21.49 42.66
N LEU A 11 -40.29 -20.58 42.71
CA LEU A 11 -41.28 -20.41 41.62
C LEU A 11 -41.18 -19.06 40.86
N ALA A 12 -40.20 -18.21 41.20
CA ALA A 12 -39.96 -16.94 40.53
C ALA A 12 -38.61 -16.88 39.77
N MET A 13 -37.97 -18.04 39.54
CA MET A 13 -36.71 -18.17 38.78
C MET A 13 -36.88 -18.95 37.45
N MET A 14 -38.07 -18.98 36.85
CA MET A 14 -38.27 -19.65 35.55
C MET A 14 -39.23 -18.91 34.62
N LEU A 15 -39.04 -17.59 34.42
CA LEU A 15 -39.62 -16.89 33.26
C LEU A 15 -38.78 -15.70 32.78
N GLY A 16 -37.48 -15.75 33.03
CA GLY A 16 -36.49 -14.98 32.29
C GLY A 16 -35.80 -15.91 31.31
N ALA A 17 -36.53 -16.43 30.31
CA ALA A 17 -35.89 -17.01 29.14
C ALA A 17 -35.15 -15.87 28.43
N ARG A 18 -33.95 -15.57 28.91
CA ARG A 18 -32.91 -14.97 28.09
C ARG A 18 -32.73 -15.97 26.96
N GLN A 19 -33.29 -15.68 25.79
CA GLN A 19 -32.87 -16.40 24.60
C GLN A 19 -31.37 -16.20 24.54
N ALA A 20 -30.61 -17.24 24.83
CA ALA A 20 -29.25 -17.31 24.36
C ALA A 20 -29.41 -17.32 22.84
N LEU A 21 -29.15 -16.18 22.19
CA LEU A 21 -29.05 -16.07 20.75
C LEU A 21 -27.83 -16.93 20.36
N ALA A 22 -28.05 -18.23 20.22
CA ALA A 22 -27.00 -19.20 19.95
C ALA A 22 -26.54 -19.09 18.49
N CYS A 23 -27.44 -18.71 17.60
CA CYS A 23 -27.21 -18.64 16.16
C CYS A 23 -26.51 -17.33 15.78
N HIS A 24 -25.55 -17.38 14.87
CA HIS A 24 -24.86 -16.19 14.38
C HIS A 24 -24.31 -16.36 12.96
N LEU A 25 -24.13 -15.20 12.32
CA LEU A 25 -23.26 -15.01 11.18
C LEU A 25 -21.97 -14.34 11.67
N ASP A 26 -20.83 -14.94 11.41
CA ASP A 26 -19.51 -14.35 11.62
C ASP A 26 -18.71 -14.31 10.32
N GLY A 27 -17.58 -13.63 10.34
CA GLY A 27 -16.65 -13.62 9.21
C GLY A 27 -15.71 -12.43 9.28
N LYS A 28 -14.94 -12.27 8.21
CA LYS A 28 -14.00 -11.18 8.05
C LYS A 28 -14.23 -10.40 6.76
N VAL A 29 -13.87 -9.13 6.79
CA VAL A 29 -13.70 -8.31 5.58
C VAL A 29 -12.21 -8.06 5.42
N VAL A 30 -11.67 -8.50 4.29
CA VAL A 30 -10.23 -8.41 3.98
C VAL A 30 -10.00 -7.77 2.62
N CYS A 31 -8.82 -7.23 2.45
CA CYS A 31 -8.36 -6.66 1.20
C CYS A 31 -7.98 -7.71 0.16
N TYR A 32 -8.33 -7.43 -1.09
CA TYR A 32 -7.89 -8.21 -2.24
C TYR A 32 -6.36 -8.17 -2.35
N GLY A 33 -5.75 -9.33 -2.59
CA GLY A 33 -4.29 -9.48 -2.77
C GLY A 33 -3.45 -9.47 -1.49
N THR A 34 -3.80 -8.65 -0.49
CA THR A 34 -3.01 -8.51 0.75
C THR A 34 -3.56 -9.28 1.95
N GLU A 35 -4.84 -9.67 1.90
CA GLU A 35 -5.58 -10.26 3.03
C GLU A 35 -5.59 -9.38 4.30
N ALA A 36 -5.22 -8.10 4.17
CA ALA A 36 -5.20 -7.16 5.28
C ALA A 36 -6.64 -6.94 5.80
N PRO A 37 -6.86 -6.90 7.13
CA PRO A 37 -8.18 -6.69 7.70
C PRO A 37 -8.68 -5.27 7.44
N VAL A 38 -9.99 -5.13 7.15
CA VAL A 38 -10.62 -3.81 6.95
C VAL A 38 -11.62 -3.52 8.08
N GLU A 39 -11.30 -2.50 8.89
CA GLU A 39 -12.16 -1.99 9.97
C GLU A 39 -13.22 -1.01 9.43
N GLY A 40 -14.37 -0.94 10.10
CA GLY A 40 -15.41 0.06 9.80
C GLY A 40 -16.37 -0.31 8.67
N VAL A 41 -16.30 -1.52 8.13
CA VAL A 41 -17.20 -2.02 7.08
C VAL A 41 -18.51 -2.49 7.69
N ARG A 42 -19.65 -2.04 7.15
CA ARG A 42 -20.97 -2.42 7.66
C ARG A 42 -21.51 -3.65 6.94
N ILE A 43 -21.89 -4.68 7.71
CA ILE A 43 -22.55 -5.90 7.24
C ILE A 43 -24.00 -5.91 7.71
N VAL A 44 -24.93 -6.09 6.78
CA VAL A 44 -26.38 -6.04 7.03
C VAL A 44 -27.02 -7.37 6.67
N VAL A 45 -27.74 -7.97 7.61
CA VAL A 45 -28.58 -9.16 7.38
C VAL A 45 -30.04 -8.72 7.31
N GLY A 46 -30.66 -8.89 6.14
CA GLY A 46 -31.99 -8.37 5.85
C GLY A 46 -33.06 -8.81 6.86
N GLY A 47 -33.71 -7.86 7.52
CA GLY A 47 -34.77 -8.13 8.51
C GLY A 47 -34.29 -8.71 9.84
N VAL A 48 -32.97 -8.79 10.06
CA VAL A 48 -32.37 -9.37 11.28
C VAL A 48 -31.58 -8.33 12.05
N GLY A 49 -30.55 -7.74 11.45
CA GLY A 49 -29.64 -6.83 12.14
C GLY A 49 -28.40 -6.48 11.33
N GLU A 50 -27.44 -5.82 11.96
CA GLU A 50 -26.20 -5.37 11.34
C GLU A 50 -25.03 -5.43 12.31
N ALA A 51 -23.82 -5.44 11.76
CA ALA A 51 -22.56 -5.30 12.48
C ALA A 51 -21.60 -4.40 11.69
N VAL A 52 -20.61 -3.85 12.38
CA VAL A 52 -19.49 -3.13 11.78
C VAL A 52 -18.22 -3.90 12.10
N THR A 53 -17.32 -4.03 11.13
CA THR A 53 -16.05 -4.74 11.34
C THR A 53 -15.16 -4.02 12.33
N ASP A 54 -14.49 -4.78 13.19
CA ASP A 54 -13.50 -4.29 14.15
C ASP A 54 -12.09 -4.16 13.54
N GLY A 55 -11.10 -3.77 14.35
CA GLY A 55 -9.70 -3.65 13.93
C GLY A 55 -9.05 -4.94 13.41
N SER A 56 -9.67 -6.11 13.60
CA SER A 56 -9.26 -7.39 13.00
C SER A 56 -10.00 -7.72 11.70
N GLY A 57 -10.84 -6.81 11.22
CA GLY A 57 -11.73 -6.99 10.09
C GLY A 57 -12.91 -7.92 10.39
N GLY A 58 -13.05 -8.37 11.64
CA GLY A 58 -14.05 -9.34 12.06
C GLY A 58 -15.41 -8.70 12.32
N TYR A 59 -16.49 -9.42 12.02
CA TYR A 59 -17.84 -9.02 12.37
C TYR A 59 -18.66 -10.18 12.92
N LEU A 60 -19.72 -9.86 13.66
CA LEU A 60 -20.63 -10.84 14.24
C LEU A 60 -22.07 -10.29 14.27
N VAL A 61 -22.99 -10.98 13.60
CA VAL A 61 -24.44 -10.69 13.60
C VAL A 61 -25.18 -11.87 14.21
N TYR A 62 -25.93 -11.62 15.30
CA TYR A 62 -26.78 -12.66 15.90
C TYR A 62 -28.02 -12.94 15.05
N LEU A 63 -28.32 -14.22 14.84
CA LEU A 63 -29.46 -14.69 14.05
C LEU A 63 -30.58 -15.19 14.98
N PRO A 64 -31.86 -15.08 14.56
CA PRO A 64 -33.00 -15.51 15.38
C PRO A 64 -33.17 -17.04 15.45
N GLY A 65 -32.48 -17.80 14.60
CA GLY A 65 -32.60 -19.26 14.52
C GLY A 65 -31.98 -19.84 13.25
N TYR A 66 -32.09 -21.15 13.06
CA TYR A 66 -31.81 -21.80 11.77
C TYR A 66 -32.75 -21.25 10.69
N GLY A 67 -32.20 -20.80 9.58
CA GLY A 67 -32.98 -20.27 8.47
C GLY A 67 -32.12 -19.91 7.26
N THR A 68 -32.79 -19.42 6.22
CA THR A 68 -32.13 -18.83 5.05
C THR A 68 -32.12 -17.32 5.20
N TYR A 69 -30.93 -16.73 5.10
CA TYR A 69 -30.72 -15.30 5.25
C TYR A 69 -29.88 -14.76 4.10
N THR A 70 -30.03 -13.47 3.83
CA THR A 70 -29.19 -12.74 2.88
C THR A 70 -28.44 -11.67 3.64
N ALA A 71 -27.11 -11.77 3.64
CA ALA A 71 -26.22 -10.71 4.09
C ALA A 71 -25.81 -9.84 2.90
N SER A 72 -25.61 -8.55 3.18
CA SER A 72 -25.08 -7.57 2.25
C SER A 72 -24.00 -6.75 2.92
N ILE A 73 -23.03 -6.32 2.12
CA ILE A 73 -21.93 -5.46 2.55
C ILE A 73 -22.19 -4.03 2.09
N ASP A 74 -21.98 -3.07 2.98
CA ASP A 74 -22.18 -1.64 2.75
C ASP A 74 -20.85 -0.91 2.97
N LEU A 75 -20.28 -0.42 1.86
CA LEU A 75 -18.98 0.27 1.82
C LEU A 75 -19.13 1.79 1.94
N SER A 76 -20.36 2.33 2.02
CA SER A 76 -20.60 3.78 1.98
C SER A 76 -20.04 4.55 3.19
N GLY A 77 -19.72 3.84 4.28
CA GLY A 77 -19.05 4.40 5.45
C GLY A 77 -17.53 4.55 5.31
N LEU A 78 -16.93 3.96 4.27
CA LEU A 78 -15.49 4.02 4.06
C LEU A 78 -15.08 5.24 3.22
N PRO A 79 -13.93 5.87 3.51
CA PRO A 79 -13.43 6.97 2.69
C PRO A 79 -12.88 6.44 1.35
N GLY A 80 -13.26 7.09 0.26
CA GLY A 80 -12.75 6.78 -1.09
C GLY A 80 -13.64 5.82 -1.88
N SER A 81 -13.10 5.32 -2.99
CA SER A 81 -13.79 4.40 -3.90
C SER A 81 -13.49 2.97 -3.50
N TRP A 82 -14.51 2.16 -3.23
CA TRP A 82 -14.32 0.76 -2.85
C TRP A 82 -15.23 -0.13 -3.70
N GLU A 83 -14.77 -1.36 -3.95
CA GLU A 83 -15.54 -2.38 -4.63
C GLU A 83 -15.49 -3.72 -3.91
N VAL A 84 -16.48 -4.57 -4.15
CA VAL A 84 -16.51 -5.93 -3.58
C VAL A 84 -16.12 -6.92 -4.66
N ILE A 85 -15.07 -7.68 -4.39
CA ILE A 85 -14.52 -8.69 -5.31
C ILE A 85 -15.23 -10.03 -5.11
N SER A 86 -15.46 -10.43 -3.85
CA SER A 86 -16.07 -11.72 -3.52
C SER A 86 -16.85 -11.66 -2.20
N PRO A 87 -17.98 -12.35 -2.08
CA PRO A 87 -18.72 -13.10 -3.12
C PRO A 87 -19.56 -12.25 -4.08
N GLY A 88 -19.50 -10.92 -3.98
CA GLY A 88 -20.40 -9.96 -4.64
C GLY A 88 -20.83 -8.91 -3.62
N THR A 89 -21.93 -8.18 -3.81
CA THR A 89 -22.44 -7.24 -2.76
C THR A 89 -23.44 -7.88 -1.80
N SER A 90 -23.88 -9.10 -2.09
CA SER A 90 -24.82 -9.87 -1.28
C SER A 90 -24.51 -11.36 -1.34
N ALA A 91 -24.67 -12.06 -0.23
CA ALA A 91 -24.51 -13.51 -0.12
C ALA A 91 -25.72 -14.12 0.58
N THR A 92 -26.25 -15.22 0.05
CA THR A 92 -27.35 -15.97 0.67
C THR A 92 -26.83 -17.27 1.24
N PHE A 93 -27.18 -17.54 2.49
CA PHE A 93 -26.75 -18.72 3.22
C PHE A 93 -27.93 -19.34 3.96
N THR A 94 -27.79 -20.62 4.31
CA THR A 94 -28.77 -21.35 5.12
C THR A 94 -28.06 -22.06 6.25
N GLY A 95 -28.44 -21.78 7.48
CA GLY A 95 -27.77 -22.36 8.64
C GLY A 95 -28.13 -21.70 9.96
N GLU A 96 -27.51 -22.21 11.01
CA GLU A 96 -27.58 -21.69 12.38
C GLU A 96 -26.29 -20.95 12.77
N PHE A 97 -25.16 -21.49 12.32
CA PHE A 97 -23.82 -20.94 12.48
C PHE A 97 -23.21 -20.85 11.10
N VAL A 98 -22.96 -19.65 10.62
CA VAL A 98 -22.46 -19.43 9.27
C VAL A 98 -21.31 -18.46 9.30
N THR A 99 -20.21 -18.84 8.63
CA THR A 99 -19.10 -17.95 8.38
C THR A 99 -19.19 -17.44 6.94
N GLN A 100 -19.14 -16.11 6.75
CA GLN A 100 -19.12 -15.48 5.44
C GLN A 100 -18.02 -14.42 5.39
N ASP A 101 -16.97 -14.68 4.62
CA ASP A 101 -15.93 -13.68 4.41
C ASP A 101 -16.25 -12.81 3.19
N TRP A 102 -15.76 -11.57 3.21
CA TRP A 102 -15.83 -10.65 2.08
C TRP A 102 -14.43 -10.22 1.70
N VAL A 103 -14.18 -10.20 0.40
CA VAL A 103 -12.96 -9.64 -0.18
C VAL A 103 -13.34 -8.36 -0.90
N ILE A 104 -12.76 -7.25 -0.49
CA ILE A 104 -12.99 -5.93 -1.07
C ILE A 104 -11.70 -5.35 -1.60
N ASP A 105 -11.83 -4.41 -2.53
CA ASP A 105 -10.70 -3.64 -3.04
C ASP A 105 -10.97 -2.13 -2.88
N GLY A 106 -9.90 -1.36 -2.70
CA GLY A 106 -9.99 0.08 -2.48
C GLY A 106 -8.68 0.70 -2.01
N PRO A 107 -8.61 2.04 -1.88
CA PRO A 107 -7.37 2.77 -1.61
C PRO A 107 -6.60 2.28 -0.40
N ALA A 108 -7.28 1.84 0.67
CA ALA A 108 -6.58 1.33 1.85
C ALA A 108 -6.09 -0.12 1.70
N CYS A 109 -6.59 -0.88 0.71
CA CYS A 109 -6.06 -2.19 0.36
C CYS A 109 -4.72 -2.12 -0.37
N HIS A 110 -4.48 -1.00 -1.06
CA HIS A 110 -3.19 -0.69 -1.66
C HIS A 110 -2.28 0.09 -0.70
N ARG A 111 -2.78 0.51 0.47
CA ARG A 111 -1.93 1.12 1.50
C ARG A 111 -1.09 0.06 2.19
N ALA A 112 0.14 -0.06 1.68
CA ALA A 112 1.35 -0.56 2.31
C ALA A 112 1.60 -2.08 2.30
N ALA A 113 2.69 -2.44 1.59
CA ALA A 113 3.49 -3.66 1.76
C ALA A 113 4.65 -3.73 0.73
N CYS A 114 4.62 -2.87 -0.29
CA CYS A 114 5.65 -2.89 -1.32
C CYS A 114 6.88 -2.09 -0.91
N TRP A 115 8.06 -2.63 -1.22
CA TRP A 115 9.33 -1.96 -1.05
C TRP A 115 10.12 -2.04 -2.34
N LEU A 116 11.03 -1.09 -2.52
CA LEU A 116 11.88 -0.97 -3.71
C LEU A 116 13.32 -1.19 -3.29
N THR A 117 14.02 -2.00 -4.07
CA THR A 117 15.48 -1.91 -4.17
C THR A 117 15.85 -1.66 -5.61
N GLY A 118 16.82 -0.79 -5.81
CA GLY A 118 17.34 -0.67 -7.15
C GLY A 118 18.27 0.50 -7.30
N GLY A 119 18.69 0.66 -8.53
CA GLY A 119 19.55 1.75 -8.90
C GLY A 119 19.75 1.72 -10.40
N GLY A 120 20.06 2.88 -10.94
CA GLY A 120 20.19 3.02 -12.36
C GLY A 120 20.82 4.33 -12.75
N ALA A 121 20.93 4.46 -14.06
CA ALA A 121 21.57 5.59 -14.68
C ALA A 121 20.82 5.98 -15.95
N LYS A 122 20.75 7.30 -16.19
CA LYS A 122 20.34 7.85 -17.48
C LYS A 122 21.57 8.41 -18.17
N PHE A 123 21.76 8.03 -19.43
CA PHE A 123 22.74 8.64 -20.32
C PHE A 123 22.03 9.54 -21.33
N SER A 124 22.65 10.67 -21.67
CA SER A 124 22.10 11.63 -22.64
C SER A 124 21.98 11.02 -24.03
N THR A 125 20.85 11.26 -24.70
CA THR A 125 20.59 10.81 -26.07
C THR A 125 21.16 11.74 -27.14
N LEU A 126 21.50 12.99 -26.80
CA LEU A 126 21.99 13.99 -27.76
C LEU A 126 23.44 13.71 -28.22
N THR A 127 24.24 13.08 -27.36
CA THR A 127 25.60 12.67 -27.72
C THR A 127 25.67 11.25 -28.23
N GLY A 128 24.69 10.37 -27.92
CA GLY A 128 24.67 8.99 -28.40
C GLY A 128 25.94 8.20 -28.09
N THR A 129 26.78 8.70 -27.19
CA THR A 129 28.17 8.28 -27.05
C THR A 129 28.56 8.04 -25.60
N THR A 130 29.09 6.85 -25.36
CA THR A 130 30.24 6.58 -24.48
C THR A 130 31.52 7.25 -25.01
N MET A 131 31.48 8.53 -25.38
CA MET A 131 32.61 9.26 -25.95
C MET A 131 32.70 10.65 -25.32
N ALA A 132 33.86 10.88 -24.70
CA ALA A 132 34.40 12.14 -24.17
C ALA A 132 33.81 12.78 -22.89
N GLU A 133 32.58 12.47 -22.46
CA GLU A 133 32.12 12.80 -21.10
C GLU A 133 32.03 11.52 -20.23
N HIS A 134 32.85 11.49 -19.18
CA HIS A 134 33.07 10.34 -18.32
C HIS A 134 31.89 10.07 -17.36
N GLY A 135 30.74 9.62 -17.86
CA GLY A 135 29.72 9.01 -17.00
C GLY A 135 28.27 9.30 -17.35
N PRO A 136 27.33 8.84 -16.50
CA PRO A 136 25.91 9.07 -16.67
C PRO A 136 25.54 10.54 -16.39
N GLN A 137 24.43 11.00 -16.99
CA GLN A 137 23.87 12.33 -16.71
C GLN A 137 23.28 12.37 -15.30
N VAL A 138 22.53 11.33 -14.94
CA VAL A 138 22.03 11.10 -13.58
C VAL A 138 22.29 9.66 -13.17
N SER A 139 22.59 9.45 -11.89
CA SER A 139 22.65 8.14 -11.27
C SER A 139 21.88 8.14 -9.97
N PHE A 140 21.12 7.09 -9.70
CA PHE A 140 20.30 6.98 -8.51
C PHE A 140 20.35 5.56 -7.96
N GLY A 141 19.91 5.40 -6.72
CA GLY A 141 19.67 4.09 -6.15
C GLY A 141 19.62 4.09 -4.64
N GLY A 142 19.27 2.92 -4.12
CA GLY A 142 19.08 2.69 -2.70
C GLY A 142 17.91 1.77 -2.45
N ASN A 143 17.22 2.01 -1.34
CA ASN A 143 16.03 1.28 -0.96
C ASN A 143 14.92 2.22 -0.49
N VAL A 144 13.68 1.82 -0.73
CA VAL A 144 12.47 2.44 -0.18
C VAL A 144 11.70 1.33 0.50
N ASN A 145 11.39 1.49 1.78
CA ASN A 145 10.74 0.49 2.62
C ASN A 145 9.45 1.09 3.18
N PRO A 146 8.32 0.36 3.17
CA PRO A 146 7.15 0.76 3.94
C PRO A 146 7.58 0.72 5.40
N SER A 147 7.53 1.86 6.08
CA SER A 147 7.97 1.98 7.46
C SER A 147 7.21 1.01 8.38
N CYS A 148 7.72 -0.21 8.58
CA CYS A 148 7.19 -1.16 9.57
C CYS A 148 7.81 -0.93 10.96
N SER A 149 8.62 0.13 11.15
CA SER A 149 9.31 0.44 12.41
C SER A 149 9.08 1.89 12.85
N PRO A 150 8.91 2.16 14.16
CA PRO A 150 8.50 3.46 14.70
C PRO A 150 9.65 4.47 14.92
N ILE A 151 10.84 4.25 14.36
CA ILE A 151 12.04 5.10 14.56
C ILE A 151 12.28 5.97 13.29
N PRO A 152 12.59 7.26 13.42
CA PRO A 152 12.97 8.09 12.27
C PRO A 152 14.21 7.53 11.55
N GLY A 153 14.09 7.23 10.25
CA GLY A 153 15.09 6.51 9.45
C GLY A 153 14.61 5.16 8.87
N ASP A 154 13.40 4.73 9.21
CA ASP A 154 12.87 3.39 8.93
C ASP A 154 12.19 3.20 7.56
N GLY A 155 12.28 4.19 6.65
CA GLY A 155 11.67 4.16 5.31
C GLY A 155 12.63 3.79 4.18
N GLY A 156 13.89 3.48 4.49
CA GLY A 156 14.96 3.28 3.51
C GLY A 156 15.82 4.53 3.27
N GLN A 157 16.77 4.40 2.36
CA GLN A 157 17.70 5.43 1.93
C GLN A 157 17.72 5.49 0.42
N TRP A 158 17.47 6.68 -0.13
CA TRP A 158 17.47 6.88 -1.57
C TRP A 158 18.44 7.98 -1.96
N ASN A 159 19.35 7.68 -2.88
CA ASN A 159 20.35 8.63 -3.36
C ASN A 159 20.05 9.01 -4.80
N HIS A 160 20.25 10.28 -5.11
CA HIS A 160 20.20 10.78 -6.49
C HIS A 160 21.37 11.73 -6.73
N VAL A 161 22.07 11.52 -7.84
CA VAL A 161 23.20 12.34 -8.26
C VAL A 161 22.90 12.89 -9.65
N ASP A 162 22.84 14.20 -9.75
CA ASP A 162 22.82 14.92 -11.02
C ASP A 162 24.24 15.39 -11.33
N HIS A 163 24.87 14.73 -12.29
CA HIS A 163 26.25 15.01 -12.68
C HIS A 163 26.38 16.31 -13.47
N GLY A 164 25.33 16.69 -14.21
CA GLY A 164 25.29 17.92 -15.01
C GLY A 164 25.22 19.16 -14.12
N ASN A 165 24.30 19.16 -13.16
CA ASN A 165 24.14 20.26 -12.20
C ASN A 165 25.06 20.13 -10.98
N LYS A 166 25.78 19.00 -10.87
CA LYS A 166 26.67 18.67 -9.75
C LYS A 166 25.92 18.74 -8.43
N LEU A 167 24.79 18.06 -8.35
CA LEU A 167 23.94 17.99 -7.16
C LEU A 167 23.94 16.57 -6.63
N PHE A 168 23.96 16.46 -5.30
CA PHE A 168 23.79 15.20 -4.59
C PHE A 168 22.62 15.33 -3.63
N PHE A 169 21.62 14.49 -3.82
CA PHE A 169 20.48 14.31 -2.96
C PHE A 169 20.59 13.00 -2.18
N HIS A 170 20.20 13.07 -0.91
CA HIS A 170 20.12 11.95 0.01
C HIS A 170 18.81 12.00 0.78
N GLY A 171 17.90 11.07 0.47
CA GLY A 171 16.65 10.84 1.19
C GLY A 171 16.87 9.96 2.42
N GLU A 172 16.33 10.40 3.56
CA GLU A 172 16.56 9.75 4.87
C GLU A 172 15.24 9.31 5.55
N SER A 173 14.13 10.01 5.30
CA SER A 173 12.80 9.63 5.78
C SER A 173 11.89 9.50 4.58
N ILE A 174 11.53 8.26 4.25
CA ILE A 174 10.78 7.92 3.05
C ILE A 174 9.49 7.22 3.46
N VAL A 175 8.39 7.57 2.82
CA VAL A 175 7.06 7.01 3.01
C VAL A 175 6.59 6.53 1.65
N VAL A 176 6.14 5.28 1.57
CA VAL A 176 5.49 4.75 0.37
C VAL A 176 4.06 5.27 0.32
N ASP A 177 3.71 5.92 -0.78
CA ASP A 177 2.37 6.46 -1.02
C ASP A 177 1.45 5.41 -1.64
N ASP A 178 1.93 4.75 -2.68
CA ASP A 178 1.15 3.82 -3.49
C ASP A 178 2.04 2.83 -4.24
N CYS A 179 1.48 1.70 -4.64
CA CYS A 179 2.11 0.74 -5.55
C CYS A 179 1.10 -0.25 -6.10
N GLY A 180 1.42 -0.82 -7.25
CA GLY A 180 0.52 -1.76 -7.91
C GLY A 180 1.00 -2.20 -9.29
N PRO A 181 0.10 -2.81 -10.09
CA PRO A 181 0.33 -3.13 -11.48
C PRO A 181 -0.03 -1.96 -12.42
N ILE A 182 0.89 -1.60 -13.32
CA ILE A 182 0.65 -0.80 -14.53
C ILE A 182 0.29 -1.70 -15.73
N PHE A 183 0.77 -2.95 -15.71
CA PHE A 183 0.54 -3.95 -16.76
C PHE A 183 0.41 -5.35 -16.14
N GLU A 184 -0.26 -6.26 -16.85
CA GLU A 184 -0.42 -7.65 -16.41
C GLU A 184 0.95 -8.34 -16.33
N GLY A 185 1.21 -9.03 -15.22
CA GLY A 185 2.45 -9.79 -14.99
C GLY A 185 3.40 -9.19 -13.95
N GLY A 186 3.28 -7.90 -13.63
CA GLY A 186 4.04 -7.30 -12.52
C GLY A 186 5.57 -7.32 -12.71
N SER A 187 6.32 -7.52 -11.63
CA SER A 187 7.78 -7.71 -11.62
C SER A 187 8.11 -9.20 -11.59
N GLU A 188 9.14 -9.63 -12.31
CA GLU A 188 9.53 -11.05 -12.42
C GLU A 188 10.64 -11.46 -11.43
N SER A 189 11.32 -10.51 -10.76
CA SER A 189 12.42 -10.82 -9.84
C SER A 189 12.58 -9.78 -8.71
N PRO A 190 11.82 -9.93 -7.62
CA PRO A 190 10.97 -11.08 -7.27
C PRO A 190 9.65 -11.11 -8.06
N ASP A 191 9.07 -12.31 -8.21
CA ASP A 191 7.72 -12.46 -8.77
C ASP A 191 6.70 -11.76 -7.85
N THR A 192 6.16 -10.64 -8.32
CA THR A 192 5.12 -9.87 -7.64
C THR A 192 4.17 -9.30 -8.68
N PRO A 193 2.86 -9.20 -8.39
CA PRO A 193 1.94 -8.53 -9.29
C PRO A 193 2.23 -7.02 -9.44
N TYR A 194 3.14 -6.44 -8.66
CA TYR A 194 3.41 -5.00 -8.66
C TYR A 194 4.64 -4.63 -9.47
N ASN A 195 4.54 -3.53 -10.19
CA ASN A 195 5.59 -3.04 -11.07
C ASN A 195 5.67 -1.50 -11.11
N TYR A 196 4.96 -0.81 -10.21
CA TYR A 196 5.26 0.57 -9.86
C TYR A 196 5.19 0.81 -8.36
N ILE A 197 5.88 1.86 -7.94
CA ILE A 197 5.86 2.38 -6.58
C ILE A 197 6.02 3.90 -6.59
N GLU A 198 5.22 4.58 -5.78
CA GLU A 198 5.26 6.00 -5.52
C GLU A 198 5.62 6.23 -4.05
N PHE A 199 6.47 7.23 -3.80
CA PHE A 199 6.98 7.51 -2.48
C PHE A 199 7.34 8.97 -2.32
N HIS A 200 7.23 9.49 -1.10
CA HIS A 200 7.66 10.84 -0.75
C HIS A 200 8.50 10.82 0.51
N GLY A 201 9.08 11.96 0.84
CA GLY A 201 9.82 12.05 2.07
C GLY A 201 10.58 13.33 2.26
N THR A 202 11.47 13.28 3.24
CA THR A 202 12.44 14.33 3.53
C THR A 202 13.86 13.82 3.36
N GLY A 203 14.74 14.72 2.96
CA GLY A 203 16.14 14.43 2.79
C GLY A 203 16.95 15.71 2.74
N THR A 204 18.14 15.60 2.19
CA THR A 204 19.05 16.72 2.05
C THR A 204 19.63 16.78 0.65
N ILE A 205 19.88 17.99 0.17
CA ILE A 205 20.57 18.25 -1.09
C ILE A 205 21.83 19.08 -0.84
N LYS A 206 22.92 18.77 -1.55
CA LYS A 206 24.16 19.54 -1.50
C LYS A 206 24.80 19.65 -2.88
N GLY A 207 25.55 20.73 -3.09
CA GLY A 207 26.43 20.85 -4.24
C GLY A 207 27.64 19.91 -4.14
N LEU A 208 27.99 19.27 -5.25
CA LEU A 208 29.26 18.58 -5.45
C LEU A 208 30.35 19.59 -5.87
N PRO A 209 31.64 19.23 -5.80
CA PRO A 209 32.74 20.12 -6.17
C PRO A 209 32.54 20.79 -7.54
N GLY A 210 32.50 22.13 -7.53
CA GLY A 210 32.27 22.95 -8.72
C GLY A 210 30.80 23.23 -9.04
N SER A 211 29.87 22.90 -8.14
CA SER A 211 28.49 23.39 -8.19
C SER A 211 28.42 24.84 -7.68
N LYS A 212 27.43 25.60 -8.17
CA LYS A 212 27.02 26.90 -7.59
C LYS A 212 26.09 26.72 -6.40
N PHE A 213 25.59 25.50 -6.18
CA PHE A 213 24.74 25.17 -5.06
C PHE A 213 25.59 25.07 -3.79
N GLY A 214 25.16 25.78 -2.75
CA GLY A 214 25.93 26.00 -1.53
C GLY A 214 25.92 24.82 -0.56
N THR A 215 25.74 25.15 0.72
CA THR A 215 25.73 24.19 1.84
C THR A 215 24.57 23.20 1.77
N LYS A 216 24.73 22.06 2.46
CA LYS A 216 23.70 21.04 2.67
C LYS A 216 22.40 21.71 3.13
N THR A 217 21.31 21.47 2.41
CA THR A 217 19.98 22.07 2.63
C THR A 217 18.95 20.97 2.78
N ASP A 218 18.03 21.13 3.73
CA ASP A 218 16.93 20.19 3.94
C ASP A 218 15.85 20.39 2.87
N VAL A 219 15.30 19.27 2.39
CA VAL A 219 14.37 19.23 1.25
C VAL A 219 13.27 18.20 1.47
N CYS A 220 12.17 18.40 0.75
CA CYS A 220 11.12 17.40 0.57
C CYS A 220 11.22 16.85 -0.85
N PHE A 221 10.83 15.61 -1.04
CA PHE A 221 10.88 14.99 -2.36
C PHE A 221 9.68 14.06 -2.57
N THR A 222 9.37 13.86 -3.85
CA THR A 222 8.43 12.86 -4.35
C THR A 222 9.12 12.07 -5.45
N GLY A 223 8.93 10.76 -5.48
CA GLY A 223 9.53 9.86 -6.44
C GLY A 223 8.53 8.82 -6.93
N ARG A 224 8.75 8.35 -8.15
CA ARG A 224 8.04 7.23 -8.74
C ARG A 224 9.03 6.35 -9.47
N ALA A 225 8.91 5.04 -9.27
CA ALA A 225 9.69 4.03 -9.95
C ALA A 225 8.75 3.04 -10.62
N GLU A 226 9.07 2.64 -11.84
CA GLU A 226 8.37 1.61 -12.59
C GLU A 226 9.37 0.56 -13.02
N ASP A 227 9.23 -0.65 -12.51
CA ASP A 227 9.91 -1.83 -13.00
C ASP A 227 9.16 -2.31 -14.24
N ARG A 228 9.80 -2.34 -15.41
CA ARG A 228 9.10 -2.71 -16.65
C ARG A 228 9.61 -3.98 -17.29
N ASN A 229 10.73 -4.51 -16.82
CA ASN A 229 11.39 -5.64 -17.43
C ASN A 229 12.54 -6.16 -16.57
N GLU A 230 12.67 -7.48 -16.47
CA GLU A 230 13.87 -8.11 -15.92
C GLU A 230 14.85 -8.48 -17.06
N PRO A 231 16.18 -8.35 -16.90
CA PRO A 231 16.94 -8.03 -15.67
C PRO A 231 17.13 -6.50 -15.42
N GLY A 232 16.18 -5.67 -15.85
CA GLY A 232 16.24 -4.22 -15.85
C GLY A 232 16.41 -3.64 -17.25
N SER A 233 16.88 -2.40 -17.30
CA SER A 233 16.99 -1.60 -18.52
C SER A 233 18.24 -1.87 -19.36
N SER A 234 19.23 -2.58 -18.79
CA SER A 234 20.52 -2.85 -19.44
C SER A 234 20.36 -3.77 -20.66
N GLY A 235 20.80 -3.33 -21.83
CA GLY A 235 20.72 -4.10 -23.08
C GLY A 235 19.31 -4.19 -23.70
N GLN A 236 18.28 -3.67 -23.02
CA GLN A 236 16.92 -3.58 -23.55
C GLN A 236 16.86 -2.54 -24.69
N ARG A 237 16.27 -2.93 -25.83
CA ARG A 237 16.20 -2.08 -27.04
C ARG A 237 14.85 -1.39 -27.19
N ASP A 238 13.79 -2.00 -26.71
CA ASP A 238 12.46 -1.43 -26.75
C ASP A 238 12.24 -0.55 -25.52
N GLY A 239 11.92 0.73 -25.74
CA GLY A 239 11.67 1.68 -24.66
C GLY A 239 10.42 1.37 -23.84
N ALA A 240 9.51 0.53 -24.34
CA ALA A 240 8.33 0.10 -23.58
C ALA A 240 8.71 -0.79 -22.39
N TYR A 241 9.75 -1.61 -22.55
CA TYR A 241 10.28 -2.55 -21.55
C TYR A 241 11.47 -1.97 -20.77
N LYS A 242 11.67 -0.66 -20.78
CA LYS A 242 12.70 -0.04 -19.95
C LYS A 242 12.07 0.56 -18.72
N ASP A 243 12.71 0.32 -17.58
CA ASP A 243 12.28 0.84 -16.30
C ASP A 243 12.21 2.36 -16.35
N ARG A 244 11.33 2.92 -15.54
CA ARG A 244 11.11 4.36 -15.51
C ARG A 244 11.28 4.90 -14.12
N TYR A 245 11.76 6.14 -14.08
CA TYR A 245 12.07 6.80 -12.83
C TYR A 245 11.73 8.29 -12.93
N PHE A 246 11.11 8.78 -11.86
CA PHE A 246 10.78 10.18 -11.63
C PHE A 246 11.27 10.58 -10.25
N ILE A 247 11.77 11.79 -10.13
CA ILE A 247 11.98 12.43 -8.83
C ILE A 247 11.81 13.95 -8.96
N SER A 248 11.10 14.56 -8.03
CA SER A 248 11.05 16.00 -7.83
C SER A 248 11.48 16.32 -6.40
N ILE A 249 12.38 17.29 -6.27
CA ILE A 249 12.98 17.72 -5.01
C ILE A 249 12.67 19.20 -4.82
N THR A 250 12.06 19.54 -3.70
CA THR A 250 11.62 20.90 -3.37
C THR A 250 12.09 21.34 -1.99
N ASN A 251 11.95 22.63 -1.69
CA ASN A 251 12.24 23.20 -0.37
C ASN A 251 11.13 22.95 0.68
N CYS A 252 10.28 21.93 0.51
CA CYS A 252 9.06 21.68 1.32
C CYS A 252 7.98 22.77 1.26
N ALA A 253 8.28 23.96 0.73
CA ALA A 253 7.33 25.04 0.46
C ALA A 253 6.95 25.13 -1.03
N GLY A 254 7.38 24.15 -1.84
CA GLY A 254 7.04 24.01 -3.26
C GLY A 254 8.01 24.69 -4.24
N LEU A 255 9.10 25.31 -3.78
CA LEU A 255 10.17 25.74 -4.68
C LEU A 255 11.01 24.53 -5.09
N GLU A 256 11.06 24.25 -6.38
CA GLU A 256 11.82 23.12 -6.94
C GLU A 256 13.32 23.41 -7.01
N TYR A 257 14.12 22.44 -6.60
CA TYR A 257 15.58 22.43 -6.74
C TYR A 257 16.06 21.52 -7.87
N LEU A 258 15.36 20.40 -8.08
CA LEU A 258 15.69 19.40 -9.08
C LEU A 258 14.41 18.65 -9.44
N SER A 259 14.13 18.53 -10.73
CA SER A 259 13.15 17.56 -11.24
C SER A 259 13.75 16.75 -12.38
N LEU A 260 13.44 15.46 -12.37
CA LEU A 260 13.74 14.52 -13.43
C LEU A 260 12.42 13.93 -13.91
N GLU A 261 11.90 14.51 -14.98
CA GLU A 261 10.59 14.20 -15.54
C GLU A 261 10.62 14.23 -17.08
N ASP A 262 9.63 13.59 -17.70
CA ASP A 262 9.39 13.72 -19.13
C ASP A 262 8.69 15.04 -19.46
N GLU A 263 8.46 15.31 -20.74
CA GLU A 263 7.79 16.54 -21.19
C GLU A 263 6.35 16.71 -20.67
N GLY A 264 5.75 15.65 -20.13
CA GLY A 264 4.43 15.63 -19.52
C GLY A 264 4.43 15.64 -17.99
N GLY A 265 5.61 15.75 -17.34
CA GLY A 265 5.73 15.67 -15.87
C GLY A 265 5.71 14.24 -15.32
N GLY A 266 5.90 13.24 -16.17
CA GLY A 266 5.89 11.81 -15.84
C GLY A 266 7.29 11.19 -15.72
N PRO A 267 7.37 9.88 -15.43
CA PRO A 267 8.64 9.18 -15.24
C PRO A 267 9.38 8.96 -16.56
N ILE A 268 10.69 9.22 -16.55
CA ILE A 268 11.56 9.03 -17.71
C ILE A 268 12.09 7.61 -17.78
N THR A 269 12.32 7.13 -18.99
CA THR A 269 13.01 5.85 -19.22
C THR A 269 14.46 5.90 -18.75
N ILE A 270 14.93 4.93 -17.97
CA ILE A 270 16.34 4.82 -17.56
C ILE A 270 17.13 4.05 -18.62
N THR A 271 18.43 4.31 -18.72
CA THR A 271 19.27 3.70 -19.76
C THR A 271 19.90 2.39 -19.30
N ASP A 272 20.26 2.32 -18.03
CA ASP A 272 20.94 1.19 -17.41
C ASP A 272 20.53 1.07 -15.93
N GLY A 273 20.72 -0.12 -15.34
CA GLY A 273 20.29 -0.45 -13.98
C GLY A 273 19.07 -1.37 -13.94
N ASN A 274 18.64 -1.67 -12.72
CA ASN A 274 17.47 -2.48 -12.42
C ASN A 274 16.70 -1.89 -11.22
N LEU A 275 15.38 -1.88 -11.32
CA LEU A 275 14.46 -1.50 -10.25
C LEU A 275 13.67 -2.75 -9.89
N GLN A 276 13.76 -3.20 -8.64
CA GLN A 276 13.11 -4.41 -8.17
C GLN A 276 12.08 -4.05 -7.11
N ILE A 277 10.82 -4.31 -7.41
CA ILE A 277 9.72 -4.11 -6.48
C ILE A 277 9.44 -5.42 -5.79
N HIS A 278 9.31 -5.33 -4.48
CA HIS A 278 9.04 -6.46 -3.62
C HIS A 278 7.72 -6.22 -2.92
N VAL A 279 7.02 -7.29 -2.58
CA VAL A 279 5.89 -7.25 -1.65
C VAL A 279 6.28 -8.02 -0.40
N SER A 280 6.21 -7.37 0.75
CA SER A 280 6.35 -8.02 2.05
C SER A 280 5.12 -7.75 2.88
N SER A 281 4.52 -8.79 3.46
CA SER A 281 3.70 -8.57 4.65
C SER A 281 4.63 -7.97 5.72
N CYS A 282 4.40 -6.72 6.13
CA CYS A 282 4.83 -6.36 7.48
C CYS A 282 4.16 -7.40 8.38
N THR A 283 4.92 -8.33 8.96
CA THR A 283 4.39 -9.13 10.07
C THR A 283 3.99 -8.14 11.16
N GLN A 284 2.69 -7.90 11.29
CA GLN A 284 2.11 -7.26 12.46
C GLN A 284 2.25 -8.19 13.68
#